data_AF-A0A916EA79-F1
#
_entry.id   AF-A0A916EA79-F1
#
_cell.length_a   1.000
_cell.length_b   1.000
_cell.length_c   1.000
_cell.angle_alpha   90.00
_cell.angle_beta   90.00
_cell.angle_gamma   90.00
#
_symmetry.space_group_name_H-M   'P 1'
#
loop_
_entity.id
_entity.type
_entity.pdbx_description
1 polymer ?
#
loop_
_entity_poly.entity_id
_entity_poly.type
_entity_poly.pdbx_seq_one_letter_code
_entity_poly.pdbx_strand_id
1 'polypeptide(L)'
;MSTTTNTIVTLRLRGDGVDKVKESVKEFQEYSKSSFEKNVEEIQEELKDKDVDQLNDYINEKFDDLNQGFINYSNITREYVRSLAPKRSDYLSEEDFKKAKEEYQNFIAWVTGVIQKLSEWLKDLFEKILSFFKSLWNWIKAQVQNVAKNVKEFVKTVSKMIKNLYDFLFN
;
A
#
# COMPACT_ATOMS: atom_id res chain seq x y z
N MET A 1 -35.42 25.72 -1.15
CA MET A 1 -34.81 24.75 -2.09
C MET A 1 -33.29 24.63 -1.83
N SER A 2 -32.88 24.37 -0.58
CA SER A 2 -31.47 24.38 -0.13
C SER A 2 -30.92 22.98 0.19
N THR A 3 -31.74 21.94 0.05
CA THR A 3 -31.46 20.58 0.56
C THR A 3 -30.74 19.70 -0.47
N THR A 4 -30.91 19.96 -1.76
CA THR A 4 -30.43 19.06 -2.82
C THR A 4 -28.91 19.09 -2.99
N THR A 5 -28.28 20.27 -2.96
CA THR A 5 -26.83 20.43 -3.23
C THR A 5 -25.96 19.90 -2.07
N ASN A 6 -26.35 20.13 -0.82
CA ASN A 6 -25.63 19.59 0.35
C ASN A 6 -25.67 18.05 0.39
N THR A 7 -26.83 17.47 0.12
CA THR A 7 -27.00 16.01 0.15
C THR A 7 -26.09 15.31 -0.88
N ILE A 8 -25.88 15.92 -2.05
CA ILE A 8 -25.06 15.34 -3.14
C ILE A 8 -23.57 15.32 -2.80
N VAL A 9 -23.03 16.37 -2.16
CA VAL A 9 -21.59 16.44 -1.83
C VAL A 9 -21.23 15.48 -0.69
N THR A 10 -22.08 15.41 0.34
CA THR A 10 -21.92 14.46 1.45
C THR A 10 -21.98 13.02 0.95
N LEU A 11 -22.91 12.69 0.05
CA LEU A 11 -23.02 11.36 -0.55
C LEU A 11 -21.81 11.01 -1.41
N ARG A 12 -21.28 11.98 -2.19
CA ARG A 12 -20.11 11.77 -3.04
C ARG A 12 -18.83 11.54 -2.25
N LEU A 13 -18.60 12.26 -1.15
CA LEU A 13 -17.40 12.10 -0.33
C LEU A 13 -17.47 10.85 0.56
N ARG A 14 -18.64 10.52 1.12
CA ARG A 14 -18.81 9.37 2.02
C ARG A 14 -19.09 8.05 1.29
N GLY A 15 -19.50 8.09 0.02
CA GLY A 15 -19.68 6.94 -0.86
C GLY A 15 -18.55 6.85 -1.89
N ASP A 16 -18.75 7.45 -3.07
CA ASP A 16 -17.86 7.35 -4.24
C ASP A 16 -16.37 7.63 -3.91
N GLY A 17 -16.11 8.63 -3.05
CA GLY A 17 -14.77 8.99 -2.60
C GLY A 17 -14.08 7.90 -1.79
N VAL A 18 -14.81 7.31 -0.84
CA VAL A 18 -14.32 6.20 -0.02
C VAL A 18 -14.13 4.94 -0.87
N ASP A 19 -15.08 4.64 -1.75
CA ASP A 19 -15.03 3.45 -2.59
C ASP A 19 -13.86 3.48 -3.58
N LYS A 20 -13.58 4.64 -4.18
CA LYS A 20 -12.38 4.80 -5.03
C LYS A 20 -11.07 4.60 -4.29
N VAL A 21 -10.95 5.11 -3.06
CA VAL A 21 -9.74 4.90 -2.25
C VAL A 21 -9.58 3.41 -1.91
N LYS A 22 -10.68 2.72 -1.59
CA LYS A 22 -10.70 1.27 -1.35
C LYS A 22 -10.33 0.47 -2.60
N GLU A 23 -10.82 0.88 -3.78
CA GLU A 23 -10.48 0.27 -5.07
C GLU A 23 -8.98 0.41 -5.37
N SER A 24 -8.42 1.62 -5.24
CA SER A 24 -6.97 1.83 -5.44
C SER A 24 -6.11 1.02 -4.45
N VAL A 25 -6.59 0.78 -3.23
CA VAL A 25 -5.90 -0.14 -2.30
C VAL A 25 -5.92 -1.57 -2.80
N LYS A 26 -7.03 -2.05 -3.39
CA LYS A 26 -7.09 -3.40 -3.98
C LYS A 26 -6.14 -3.52 -5.17
N GLU A 27 -6.08 -2.52 -6.03
CA GLU A 27 -5.12 -2.48 -7.15
C GLU A 27 -3.67 -2.55 -6.64
N PHE A 28 -3.34 -1.76 -5.60
CA PHE A 28 -2.01 -1.82 -4.98
C PHE A 28 -1.73 -3.18 -4.33
N GLN A 29 -2.73 -3.81 -3.72
CA GLN A 29 -2.62 -5.14 -3.13
C GLN A 29 -2.31 -6.21 -4.19
N GLU A 30 -2.99 -6.17 -5.33
CA GLU A 30 -2.74 -7.08 -6.46
C GLU A 30 -1.35 -6.86 -7.06
N TYR A 31 -0.98 -5.60 -7.29
CA TYR A 31 0.36 -5.22 -7.73
C TYR A 31 1.44 -5.77 -6.78
N SER A 32 1.27 -5.56 -5.48
CA SER A 32 2.22 -6.00 -4.46
C SER A 32 2.39 -7.51 -4.45
N LYS A 33 1.29 -8.25 -4.64
CA LYS A 33 1.33 -9.72 -4.72
C LYS A 33 2.15 -10.17 -5.92
N SER A 34 1.86 -9.65 -7.11
CA SER A 34 2.55 -10.04 -8.34
C SER A 34 4.04 -9.66 -8.32
N SER A 35 4.37 -8.47 -7.83
CA SER A 35 5.76 -8.02 -7.66
C SER A 35 6.51 -8.92 -6.68
N PHE A 36 5.92 -9.22 -5.51
CA PHE A 36 6.55 -10.08 -4.52
C PHE A 36 6.82 -11.51 -5.05
N GLU A 37 5.82 -12.13 -5.69
CA GLU A 37 5.94 -13.49 -6.23
C GLU A 37 7.06 -13.57 -7.27
N LYS A 38 7.09 -12.63 -8.23
CA LYS A 38 8.14 -12.54 -9.24
C LYS A 38 9.54 -12.38 -8.60
N ASN A 39 9.68 -11.43 -7.69
CA ASN A 39 10.98 -11.12 -7.09
C ASN A 39 11.53 -12.29 -6.28
N VAL A 40 10.68 -13.03 -5.57
CA VAL A 40 11.13 -14.21 -4.82
C VAL A 40 11.59 -15.33 -5.75
N GLU A 41 10.92 -15.55 -6.88
CA GLU A 41 11.35 -16.54 -7.87
C GLU A 41 12.75 -16.22 -8.40
N GLU A 42 13.00 -14.96 -8.81
CA GLU A 42 14.32 -14.51 -9.26
C GLU A 42 15.39 -14.66 -8.16
N ILE A 43 15.07 -14.27 -6.92
CA ILE A 43 15.99 -14.40 -5.80
C ILE A 43 16.32 -15.86 -5.49
N GLN A 44 15.36 -16.79 -5.61
CA GLN A 44 15.62 -18.23 -5.40
C GLN A 44 16.64 -18.80 -6.38
N GLU A 45 16.63 -18.34 -7.63
CA GLU A 45 17.55 -18.79 -8.67
C GLU A 45 18.96 -18.23 -8.46
N GLU A 46 19.07 -16.95 -8.10
CA GLU A 46 20.34 -16.23 -8.01
C GLU A 46 21.01 -16.29 -6.62
N LEU A 47 20.29 -16.76 -5.58
CA LEU A 47 20.76 -16.68 -4.20
C LEU A 47 22.10 -17.38 -3.98
N LYS A 48 22.37 -18.49 -4.67
CA LYS A 48 23.52 -19.37 -4.39
C LYS A 48 24.88 -18.72 -4.65
N ASP A 49 24.93 -17.66 -5.45
CA ASP A 49 26.16 -17.11 -6.01
C ASP A 49 26.51 -15.70 -5.47
N LYS A 50 25.70 -15.13 -4.56
CA LYS A 50 25.91 -13.76 -4.01
C LYS A 50 26.69 -13.76 -2.70
N ASP A 51 27.24 -12.62 -2.29
CA ASP A 51 27.83 -12.47 -0.94
C ASP A 51 26.83 -11.83 0.04
N VAL A 52 26.98 -12.11 1.35
CA VAL A 52 26.11 -11.56 2.42
C VAL A 52 26.18 -10.04 2.46
N ASP A 53 27.36 -9.48 2.21
CA ASP A 53 27.59 -8.05 2.28
C ASP A 53 26.86 -7.32 1.15
N GLN A 54 26.59 -8.01 0.04
CA GLN A 54 25.82 -7.50 -1.10
C GLN A 54 24.32 -7.86 -1.02
N LEU A 55 23.91 -8.70 -0.07
CA LEU A 55 22.54 -9.20 0.02
C LEU A 55 21.55 -8.09 0.36
N ASN A 56 21.91 -7.14 1.23
CA ASN A 56 21.01 -6.04 1.58
C ASN A 56 20.67 -5.19 0.36
N ASP A 57 21.70 -4.77 -0.37
CA ASP A 57 21.54 -3.93 -1.54
C ASP A 57 20.76 -4.66 -2.63
N TYR A 58 21.06 -5.95 -2.84
CA TYR A 58 20.34 -6.79 -3.78
C TYR A 58 18.85 -6.97 -3.42
N ILE A 59 18.52 -7.25 -2.16
CA ILE A 59 17.13 -7.39 -1.72
C ILE A 59 16.42 -6.04 -1.79
N ASN A 60 17.06 -4.94 -1.39
CA ASN A 60 16.49 -3.61 -1.52
C ASN A 60 16.18 -3.26 -2.98
N GLU A 61 17.10 -3.54 -3.90
CA GLU A 61 16.91 -3.34 -5.33
C GLU A 61 15.75 -4.19 -5.87
N LYS A 62 15.72 -5.49 -5.55
CA LYS A 62 14.64 -6.38 -6.01
C LYS A 62 13.27 -5.92 -5.54
N PHE A 63 13.16 -5.42 -4.31
CA PHE A 63 11.86 -5.01 -3.76
C PHE A 63 11.57 -3.51 -3.88
N ASP A 64 12.42 -2.69 -4.53
CA ASP A 64 12.16 -1.25 -4.70
C ASP A 64 10.86 -0.98 -5.47
N ASP A 65 10.48 -1.88 -6.38
CA ASP A 65 9.20 -1.85 -7.10
C ASP A 65 7.99 -1.71 -6.14
N LEU A 66 8.01 -2.36 -4.98
CA LEU A 66 6.93 -2.23 -3.98
C LEU A 66 6.86 -0.80 -3.42
N ASN A 67 8.01 -0.17 -3.19
CA ASN A 67 8.10 1.21 -2.72
C ASN A 67 7.63 2.18 -3.80
N GLN A 68 8.04 1.97 -5.06
CA GLN A 68 7.56 2.75 -6.20
C GLN A 68 6.04 2.61 -6.39
N GLY A 69 5.50 1.40 -6.25
CA GLY A 69 4.06 1.14 -6.28
C GLY A 69 3.31 1.93 -5.21
N PHE A 70 3.85 2.01 -3.99
CA PHE A 70 3.25 2.79 -2.91
C PHE A 70 3.31 4.30 -3.16
N ILE A 71 4.42 4.80 -3.69
CA ILE A 71 4.56 6.21 -4.08
C ILE A 71 3.54 6.56 -5.16
N ASN A 72 3.40 5.70 -6.18
CA ASN A 72 2.44 5.89 -7.26
C ASN A 72 0.99 5.90 -6.72
N TYR A 73 0.61 4.90 -5.92
CA TYR A 73 -0.69 4.86 -5.24
C TYR A 73 -0.97 6.14 -4.45
N SER A 74 0.01 6.60 -3.66
CA SER A 74 -0.12 7.78 -2.81
C SER A 74 -0.32 9.05 -3.64
N ASN A 75 0.37 9.16 -4.77
CA ASN A 75 0.24 10.30 -5.66
C ASN A 75 -1.12 10.33 -6.37
N ILE A 76 -1.54 9.21 -6.97
CA ILE A 76 -2.84 9.07 -7.62
C ILE A 76 -3.97 9.39 -6.64
N THR A 77 -3.90 8.82 -5.43
CA THR A 77 -4.89 9.05 -4.38
C THR A 77 -4.92 10.54 -3.98
N ARG A 78 -3.76 11.17 -3.82
CA ARG A 78 -3.68 12.60 -3.46
C ARG A 78 -4.25 13.49 -4.56
N GLU A 79 -3.99 13.20 -5.83
CA GLU A 79 -4.56 13.93 -6.97
C GLU A 79 -6.07 13.76 -7.03
N TYR A 80 -6.57 12.54 -6.83
CA TYR A 80 -7.99 12.27 -6.76
C TYR A 80 -8.66 13.07 -5.63
N VAL A 81 -8.12 13.02 -4.41
CA VAL A 81 -8.66 13.80 -3.27
C VAL A 81 -8.64 15.30 -3.56
N ARG A 82 -7.57 15.84 -4.16
CA ARG A 82 -7.51 17.25 -4.57
C ARG A 82 -8.60 17.62 -5.58
N SER A 83 -8.93 16.72 -6.50
CA SER A 83 -9.97 16.95 -7.51
C SER A 83 -11.37 17.12 -6.91
N LEU A 84 -11.58 16.61 -5.68
CA LEU A 84 -12.85 16.70 -4.96
C LEU A 84 -12.99 17.97 -4.10
N ALA A 85 -12.00 18.86 -4.10
CA ALA A 85 -12.04 20.07 -3.27
C ALA A 85 -13.26 20.95 -3.63
N PRO A 86 -14.07 21.39 -2.64
CA PRO A 86 -15.25 22.19 -2.90
C PRO A 86 -14.87 23.59 -3.41
N LYS A 87 -15.51 24.05 -4.48
CA LYS A 87 -15.34 25.41 -5.02
C LYS A 87 -16.49 26.30 -4.58
N ARG A 88 -16.21 27.55 -4.18
CA ARG A 88 -17.24 28.47 -3.68
C ARG A 88 -18.38 28.70 -4.68
N SER A 89 -18.06 28.70 -5.97
CA SER A 89 -19.01 28.86 -7.09
C SER A 89 -20.10 27.81 -7.12
N ASP A 90 -19.86 26.63 -6.53
CA ASP A 90 -20.75 25.47 -6.64
C ASP A 90 -21.89 25.53 -5.59
N TYR A 91 -21.89 26.56 -4.72
CA TYR A 91 -22.79 26.66 -3.57
C TYR A 91 -23.61 27.96 -3.58
N LEU A 92 -24.90 27.83 -3.27
CA LEU A 92 -25.83 28.96 -3.22
C LEU A 92 -25.64 29.82 -1.97
N SER A 93 -25.20 29.23 -0.85
CA SER A 93 -24.99 29.93 0.41
C SER A 93 -23.58 29.75 0.96
N GLU A 94 -23.16 30.69 1.80
CA GLU A 94 -21.87 30.60 2.51
C GLU A 94 -21.89 29.48 3.56
N GLU A 95 -23.04 29.21 4.16
CA GLU A 95 -23.21 28.15 5.14
C GLU A 95 -23.01 26.76 4.52
N ASP A 96 -23.59 26.53 3.33
CA ASP A 96 -23.46 25.26 2.60
C ASP A 96 -22.00 25.02 2.17
N PHE A 97 -21.32 26.07 1.71
CA PHE A 97 -19.91 25.99 1.36
C PHE A 97 -19.02 25.65 2.56
N LYS A 98 -19.29 26.22 3.75
CA LYS A 98 -18.57 25.90 4.98
C LYS A 98 -18.76 24.44 5.38
N LYS A 99 -20.00 23.93 5.34
CA LYS A 99 -20.29 22.51 5.62
C LYS A 99 -19.54 21.59 4.67
N ALA A 100 -19.56 21.86 3.37
CA ALA A 100 -18.83 21.06 2.39
C ALA A 100 -17.31 21.08 2.62
N LYS A 101 -16.74 22.22 3.04
CA LYS A 101 -15.33 22.32 3.43
C LYS A 101 -14.99 21.46 4.64
N GLU A 102 -15.82 21.48 5.68
CA GLU A 102 -15.64 20.65 6.88
C GLU A 102 -15.67 19.15 6.54
N GLU A 103 -16.62 18.73 5.69
CA GLU A 103 -16.70 17.34 5.24
C GLU A 103 -15.50 16.92 4.39
N TYR A 104 -15.04 17.81 3.51
CA TYR A 104 -13.84 17.58 2.72
C TYR A 104 -12.58 17.46 3.59
N GLN A 105 -12.45 18.26 4.65
CA GLN A 105 -11.35 18.15 5.61
C GLN A 105 -11.39 16.82 6.37
N ASN A 106 -12.58 16.37 6.79
CA ASN A 106 -12.75 15.07 7.42
C ASN A 106 -12.36 13.92 6.46
N PHE A 107 -12.73 14.03 5.18
CA PHE A 107 -12.33 13.06 4.16
C PHE A 107 -10.80 13.05 3.94
N ILE A 108 -10.14 14.22 3.85
CA ILE A 108 -8.68 14.30 3.78
C ILE A 108 -8.03 13.62 4.97
N ALA A 109 -8.51 13.87 6.18
CA ALA A 109 -7.97 13.27 7.40
C ALA A 109 -8.08 11.74 7.36
N TRP A 110 -9.23 11.22 6.92
CA TRP A 110 -9.43 9.78 6.73
C TRP A 110 -8.46 9.19 5.70
N VAL A 111 -8.35 9.78 4.49
CA VAL A 111 -7.42 9.29 3.46
C VAL A 111 -5.97 9.35 3.92
N THR A 112 -5.59 10.41 4.64
CA THR A 112 -4.24 10.54 5.21
C THR A 112 -3.96 9.40 6.18
N GLY A 113 -4.92 9.01 7.02
CA GLY A 113 -4.81 7.86 7.90
C GLY A 113 -4.64 6.54 7.15
N VAL A 114 -5.33 6.34 6.02
CA VAL A 114 -5.15 5.15 5.16
C VAL A 114 -3.74 5.10 4.59
N ILE A 115 -3.23 6.21 4.04
CA ILE A 115 -1.88 6.29 3.47
C ILE A 115 -0.81 6.03 4.55
N GLN A 116 -0.99 6.57 5.76
CA GLN A 116 -0.08 6.35 6.88
C GLN A 116 -0.03 4.87 7.29
N LYS A 117 -1.19 4.25 7.53
CA LYS A 117 -1.27 2.81 7.83
C LYS A 117 -0.63 1.95 6.74
N LEU A 118 -0.85 2.30 5.48
CA LEU A 118 -0.25 1.59 4.35
C LEU A 118 1.28 1.72 4.34
N SER A 119 1.79 2.91 4.63
CA SER A 119 3.24 3.15 4.74
C SER A 119 3.87 2.34 5.87
N GLU A 120 3.20 2.24 7.01
CA GLU A 120 3.65 1.43 8.16
C GLU A 120 3.64 -0.06 7.81
N TRP A 121 2.55 -0.54 7.21
CA TRP A 121 2.46 -1.91 6.72
C TRP A 121 3.57 -2.27 5.73
N LEU A 122 3.89 -1.35 4.82
CA LEU A 122 4.94 -1.54 3.82
C LEU A 122 6.32 -1.65 4.49
N LYS A 123 6.60 -0.77 5.46
CA LYS A 123 7.83 -0.84 6.25
C LYS A 123 7.98 -2.19 6.96
N ASP A 124 6.91 -2.65 7.62
CA ASP A 124 6.89 -3.95 8.30
C ASP A 124 7.10 -5.12 7.32
N LEU A 125 6.53 -5.03 6.12
CA LEU A 125 6.73 -6.01 5.06
C LEU A 125 8.21 -6.07 4.63
N PHE A 126 8.84 -4.93 4.34
CA PHE A 126 10.24 -4.87 3.94
C PHE A 126 11.18 -5.40 5.02
N GLU A 127 10.98 -5.02 6.28
CA GLU A 127 11.79 -5.50 7.40
C GLU A 127 11.73 -7.03 7.53
N LYS A 128 10.54 -7.63 7.34
CA LYS A 128 10.37 -9.09 7.34
C LYS A 128 11.06 -9.76 6.16
N ILE A 129 10.97 -9.18 4.97
CA ILE A 129 11.66 -9.66 3.76
C ILE A 129 13.18 -9.66 3.97
N LEU A 130 13.74 -8.53 4.39
CA LEU A 130 15.17 -8.39 4.64
C LEU A 130 15.65 -9.37 5.73
N SER A 131 14.91 -9.46 6.83
CA SER A 131 15.26 -10.37 7.92
C SER A 131 15.22 -11.84 7.49
N PHE A 132 14.24 -12.24 6.67
CA PHE A 132 14.14 -13.59 6.17
C PHE A 132 15.34 -13.93 5.29
N PHE A 133 15.64 -13.11 4.28
CA PHE A 133 16.73 -13.42 3.35
C PHE A 133 18.09 -13.39 4.01
N LYS A 134 18.35 -12.47 4.96
CA LYS A 134 19.55 -12.51 5.81
C LYS A 134 19.69 -13.83 6.56
N SER A 135 18.62 -14.29 7.19
CA SER A 135 18.61 -15.54 7.96
C SER A 135 18.82 -16.76 7.07
N LEU A 136 18.12 -16.80 5.93
CA LEU A 136 18.25 -17.85 4.93
C LEU A 136 19.69 -17.94 4.43
N TRP A 137 20.31 -16.80 4.15
CA TRP A 137 21.67 -16.74 3.64
C TRP A 137 22.72 -17.20 4.65
N ASN A 138 22.65 -16.72 5.90
CA ASN A 138 23.52 -17.19 6.98
C ASN A 138 23.45 -18.71 7.15
N TRP A 139 22.25 -19.26 6.99
CA TRP A 139 22.05 -20.70 7.06
C TRP A 139 22.57 -21.45 5.83
N ILE A 140 22.45 -20.90 4.61
CA ILE A 140 23.07 -21.45 3.40
C ILE A 140 24.58 -21.57 3.57
N LYS A 141 25.26 -20.50 4.03
CA LYS A 141 26.71 -20.50 4.29
C LYS A 141 27.12 -21.54 5.35
N ALA A 142 26.23 -21.87 6.29
CA ALA A 142 26.55 -22.76 7.41
C ALA A 142 26.29 -24.26 7.15
N GLN A 143 25.27 -24.64 6.36
CA GLN A 143 24.74 -26.02 6.37
C GLN A 143 24.15 -26.57 5.03
N VAL A 144 24.09 -25.83 3.93
CA VAL A 144 23.67 -26.26 2.55
C VAL A 144 22.54 -27.33 2.44
N GLN A 145 21.45 -27.34 3.22
CA GLN A 145 20.34 -28.29 2.99
C GLN A 145 18.96 -27.80 3.44
N ASN A 146 18.00 -27.66 2.50
CA ASN A 146 16.56 -27.28 2.65
C ASN A 146 16.14 -25.83 2.27
N VAL A 147 16.92 -25.12 1.44
CA VAL A 147 16.61 -23.73 0.99
C VAL A 147 15.20 -23.59 0.43
N ALA A 148 14.81 -24.48 -0.49
CA ALA A 148 13.52 -24.40 -1.17
C ALA A 148 12.32 -24.50 -0.20
N LYS A 149 12.43 -25.31 0.86
CA LYS A 149 11.37 -25.44 1.87
C LYS A 149 11.20 -24.13 2.66
N ASN A 150 12.30 -23.54 3.12
CA ASN A 150 12.28 -22.30 3.91
C ASN A 150 11.71 -21.13 3.11
N VAL A 151 12.09 -21.01 1.83
CA VAL A 151 11.52 -19.97 0.97
C VAL A 151 10.03 -20.19 0.71
N LYS A 152 9.59 -21.43 0.47
CA LYS A 152 8.16 -21.73 0.30
C LYS A 152 7.32 -21.36 1.51
N GLU A 153 7.82 -21.60 2.72
CA GLU A 153 7.13 -21.20 3.96
C GLU A 153 7.10 -19.68 4.12
N PHE A 154 8.19 -18.99 3.78
CA PHE A 154 8.25 -17.54 3.80
C PHE A 154 7.29 -16.88 2.80
N VAL A 155 7.25 -17.39 1.56
CA VAL A 155 6.29 -16.94 0.53
C VAL A 155 4.87 -17.01 1.08
N LYS A 156 4.48 -18.12 1.71
CA LYS A 156 3.15 -18.25 2.33
C LYS A 156 2.88 -17.18 3.38
N THR A 157 3.86 -16.86 4.22
CA THR A 157 3.74 -15.82 5.25
C THR A 157 3.52 -14.45 4.62
N VAL A 158 4.34 -14.06 3.64
CA VAL A 158 4.20 -12.76 2.98
C VAL A 158 2.93 -12.68 2.13
N SER A 159 2.61 -13.71 1.35
CA SER A 159 1.36 -13.77 0.59
C SER A 159 0.14 -13.62 1.51
N LYS A 160 0.19 -14.16 2.74
CA LYS A 160 -0.85 -13.95 3.75
C LYS A 160 -0.91 -12.49 4.23
N MET A 161 0.24 -11.85 4.47
CA MET A 161 0.29 -10.43 4.84
C MET A 161 -0.31 -9.53 3.76
N ILE A 162 0.07 -9.76 2.50
CA ILE A 162 -0.46 -9.03 1.34
C ILE A 162 -1.96 -9.28 1.19
N LYS A 163 -2.41 -10.53 1.30
CA LYS A 163 -3.83 -10.88 1.23
C LYS A 163 -4.67 -10.15 2.28
N ASN A 164 -4.12 -9.95 3.47
CA ASN A 164 -4.80 -9.32 4.60
C ASN A 164 -4.69 -7.78 4.61
N LEU A 165 -4.01 -7.17 3.62
CA LEU A 165 -3.79 -5.72 3.59
C LEU A 165 -5.10 -4.93 3.64
N TYR A 166 -6.07 -5.28 2.79
CA TYR A 166 -7.35 -4.59 2.75
C TYR A 166 -8.05 -4.59 4.12
N ASP A 167 -8.11 -5.76 4.76
CA ASP A 167 -8.73 -5.90 6.09
C ASP A 167 -7.95 -5.12 7.15
N PHE A 168 -6.62 -5.11 7.08
CA PHE A 168 -5.77 -4.33 8.00
C PHE A 168 -6.03 -2.82 7.91
N LEU A 169 -6.32 -2.30 6.72
CA LEU A 169 -6.54 -0.87 6.53
C LEU A 169 -7.92 -0.40 6.97
N PHE A 170 -8.95 -1.22 6.73
CA PHE A 170 -10.34 -0.79 6.77
C PHE A 170 -11.21 -1.47 7.84
N ASN A 171 -10.72 -2.50 8.53
CA ASN A 171 -11.38 -3.12 9.68
C ASN A 171 -10.65 -2.80 10.99
#